data_AF-A0A670J4B1-F1
#
_entry.id   AF-A0A670J4B1-F1
#
_cell.length_a   1.000
_cell.length_b   1.000
_cell.length_c   1.000
_cell.angle_alpha   90.00
_cell.angle_beta   90.00
_cell.angle_gamma   90.00
#
_symmetry.space_group_name_H-M   'P 1'
#
loop_
_entity.id
_entity.type
_entity.pdbx_description
1 polymer ?
#
loop_
_entity_poly.entity_id
_entity_poly.type
_entity_poly.pdbx_seq_one_letter_code
_entity_poly.pdbx_strand_id
1 'polypeptide(L)'
;WPRDPEVSPDSAGPRVDPYGFERPANFDYTSYEDFFSRYLVILTRRAIKWAKLLKGNRGVPKSLKVKRYIRKGIPNEHRALVWMVVSGAQSHMEQNPGYYQKLLEGDKNEKLVDTIKTDMNRTFPDNVRFRKTADPCLQKTLYNVLVAYGHHNQSVGYCQGMNFIAGYLILITRNEEESFWLLDALIGRILPDYYSPEMMGLKTDQEVLGELVKMKVPAVAELMEKHGIMWTLLVSRWFICLFIDILPVETVLRIWDCLFYEGSKIIFRVALTLIKHHQAFILEATNFPDICDRFKEITKGPFVTECHTFMQKIFTEPGSLRMATIEKLRETCRANLIAQT
;
A
#
# COMPACT_ATOMS: atom_id res chain seq x y z
N TRP A 1 51.62 -2.85 -7.33
CA TRP A 1 50.24 -2.58 -6.89
C TRP A 1 49.31 -3.18 -7.93
N PRO A 2 48.57 -4.26 -7.63
CA PRO A 2 47.68 -4.86 -8.62
C PRO A 2 46.50 -3.90 -8.88
N ARG A 3 46.10 -3.79 -10.14
CA ARG A 3 44.92 -3.02 -10.57
C ARG A 3 43.68 -3.80 -10.15
N ASP A 4 42.73 -3.11 -9.51
CA ASP A 4 41.38 -3.62 -9.32
C ASP A 4 40.78 -3.95 -10.70
N PRO A 5 40.02 -5.06 -10.81
CA PRO A 5 39.39 -5.43 -12.07
C PRO A 5 38.31 -4.39 -12.40
N GLU A 6 38.44 -3.77 -13.58
CA GLU A 6 37.43 -2.90 -14.19
C GLU A 6 36.09 -3.65 -14.24
N VAL A 7 35.11 -3.17 -13.46
CA VAL A 7 33.73 -3.61 -13.58
C VAL A 7 33.21 -3.07 -14.91
N SER A 8 32.94 -3.99 -15.85
CA SER A 8 32.34 -3.67 -17.15
C SER A 8 31.01 -2.90 -16.95
N PRO A 9 30.75 -1.81 -17.70
CA PRO A 9 29.52 -1.00 -17.53
C PRO A 9 28.22 -1.70 -17.96
N ASP A 10 28.32 -2.85 -18.65
CA ASP A 10 27.20 -3.48 -19.36
C ASP A 10 26.48 -4.61 -18.59
N SER A 11 26.80 -4.82 -17.30
CA SER A 11 26.13 -5.84 -16.46
C SER A 11 25.13 -5.28 -15.44
N ALA A 12 24.96 -3.96 -15.36
CA ALA A 12 23.99 -3.34 -14.46
C ALA A 12 22.63 -3.24 -15.16
N GLY A 13 21.63 -4.00 -14.70
CA GLY A 13 20.25 -3.89 -15.15
C GLY A 13 19.70 -2.45 -15.05
N PRO A 14 18.50 -2.17 -15.61
CA PRO A 14 17.98 -0.82 -15.69
C PRO A 14 17.91 -0.14 -14.30
N ARG A 15 18.56 1.02 -14.20
CA ARG A 15 18.66 1.86 -12.98
C ARG A 15 17.31 2.31 -12.45
N VAL A 16 16.27 2.28 -13.28
CA VAL A 16 14.89 2.66 -12.95
C VAL A 16 14.00 1.43 -13.09
N ASP A 17 13.13 1.20 -12.12
CA ASP A 17 12.16 0.11 -12.16
C ASP A 17 10.98 0.38 -13.13
N PRO A 18 10.13 -0.63 -13.43
CA PRO A 18 8.98 -0.44 -14.33
C PRO A 18 7.95 0.60 -13.88
N TYR A 19 8.02 1.06 -12.63
CA TYR A 19 7.14 2.04 -12.01
C TYR A 19 7.76 3.45 -11.97
N GLY A 20 9.01 3.59 -12.44
CA GLY A 20 9.72 4.86 -12.53
C GLY A 20 10.57 5.19 -11.31
N PHE A 21 10.74 4.27 -10.34
CA PHE A 21 11.58 4.50 -9.16
C PHE A 21 13.03 4.14 -9.44
N GLU A 22 13.94 5.02 -9.05
CA GLU A 22 15.38 4.73 -9.11
C GLU A 22 15.76 3.68 -8.08
N ARG A 23 16.54 2.71 -8.54
CA ARG A 23 17.12 1.68 -7.67
C ARG A 23 18.29 2.29 -6.88
N PRO A 24 18.43 1.95 -5.59
CA PRO A 24 19.54 2.42 -4.79
C PRO A 24 20.87 1.88 -5.30
N ALA A 25 21.98 2.55 -4.95
CA ALA A 25 23.31 2.15 -5.42
C ALA A 25 23.72 0.73 -4.99
N ASN A 26 23.24 0.28 -3.82
CA ASN A 26 23.48 -1.05 -3.28
C ASN A 26 22.38 -2.07 -3.66
N PHE A 27 21.64 -1.81 -4.75
CA PHE A 27 20.60 -2.74 -5.20
C PHE A 27 21.21 -4.07 -5.67
N ASP A 28 20.71 -5.18 -5.12
CA ASP A 28 21.13 -6.52 -5.50
C ASP A 28 20.45 -6.96 -6.81
N TYR A 29 21.07 -6.62 -7.94
CA TYR A 29 20.59 -6.99 -9.26
C TYR A 29 20.54 -8.50 -9.48
N THR A 30 21.52 -9.24 -8.98
CA THR A 30 21.60 -10.70 -9.14
C THR A 30 20.39 -11.39 -8.50
N SER A 31 20.09 -11.09 -7.24
CA SER A 31 18.93 -11.66 -6.56
C SER A 31 17.62 -11.22 -7.20
N TYR A 32 17.54 -9.97 -7.69
CA TYR A 32 16.35 -9.48 -8.37
C TYR A 32 16.12 -10.17 -9.71
N GLU A 33 17.16 -10.40 -10.51
CA GLU A 33 17.07 -11.09 -11.80
C GLU A 33 16.66 -12.56 -11.62
N ASP A 34 17.23 -13.26 -10.63
CA ASP A 34 16.81 -14.62 -10.29
C ASP A 34 15.33 -14.67 -9.91
N PHE A 35 14.88 -13.78 -9.02
CA PHE A 35 13.47 -13.63 -8.67
C PHE A 35 12.61 -13.34 -9.92
N PHE A 36 13.01 -12.37 -10.74
CA PHE A 36 12.20 -11.89 -11.85
C PHE A 36 12.06 -12.95 -12.94
N SER A 37 13.10 -13.76 -13.17
CA SER A 37 13.05 -14.89 -14.11
C SER A 37 11.95 -15.90 -13.74
N ARG A 38 11.84 -16.24 -12.45
CA ARG A 38 10.79 -17.12 -11.89
C ARG A 38 9.43 -16.43 -11.93
N TYR A 39 9.39 -15.13 -11.60
CA TYR A 39 8.15 -14.35 -11.57
C TYR A 39 7.55 -14.11 -12.95
N LEU A 40 8.37 -13.98 -13.99
CA LEU A 40 7.92 -13.77 -15.37
C LEU A 40 6.99 -14.90 -15.85
N VAL A 41 7.31 -16.15 -15.53
CA VAL A 41 6.45 -17.31 -15.84
C VAL A 41 5.07 -17.18 -15.19
N ILE A 42 5.03 -16.64 -13.96
CA ILE A 42 3.79 -16.39 -13.23
C ILE A 42 3.01 -15.28 -13.91
N LEU A 43 3.66 -14.15 -14.22
CA LEU A 43 3.07 -13.00 -14.90
C LEU A 43 2.45 -13.41 -16.25
N THR A 44 3.17 -14.13 -17.10
CA THR A 44 2.66 -14.63 -18.39
C THR A 44 1.41 -15.50 -18.19
N ARG A 45 1.44 -16.43 -17.23
CA ARG A 45 0.27 -17.26 -16.88
C ARG A 45 -0.88 -16.45 -16.27
N ARG A 46 -0.63 -15.28 -15.67
CA ARG A 46 -1.68 -14.37 -15.19
C ARG A 46 -2.27 -13.60 -16.36
N ALA A 47 -1.44 -12.99 -17.21
CA ALA A 47 -1.85 -12.23 -18.39
C ALA A 47 -2.82 -13.02 -19.27
N ILE A 48 -2.48 -14.26 -19.65
CA ILE A 48 -3.36 -15.12 -20.46
C ILE A 48 -4.72 -15.35 -19.79
N LYS A 49 -4.72 -15.61 -18.46
CA LYS A 49 -5.95 -15.90 -17.73
C LYS A 49 -6.83 -14.65 -17.56
N TRP A 50 -6.23 -13.49 -17.34
CA TRP A 50 -6.93 -12.22 -17.23
C TRP A 50 -7.46 -11.76 -18.58
N ALA A 51 -6.66 -11.84 -19.65
CA ALA A 51 -7.13 -11.57 -21.01
C ALA A 51 -8.36 -12.42 -21.35
N LYS A 52 -8.35 -13.73 -21.04
CA LYS A 52 -9.52 -14.61 -21.24
C LYS A 52 -10.73 -14.21 -20.37
N LEU A 53 -10.50 -13.72 -19.15
CA LEU A 53 -11.57 -13.26 -18.27
C LEU A 53 -12.23 -11.97 -18.79
N LEU A 54 -11.44 -11.06 -19.35
CA LEU A 54 -11.87 -9.74 -19.81
C LEU A 54 -12.40 -9.74 -21.26
N LYS A 55 -12.02 -10.71 -22.10
CA LYS A 55 -12.39 -10.79 -23.54
C LYS A 55 -13.90 -10.92 -23.83
N GLY A 56 -14.75 -11.11 -22.81
CA GLY A 56 -16.20 -11.30 -22.98
C GLY A 56 -17.10 -10.52 -22.02
N ASN A 57 -16.55 -9.71 -21.13
CA ASN A 57 -17.31 -8.91 -20.17
C ASN A 57 -16.59 -7.59 -19.94
N ARG A 58 -17.28 -6.45 -20.11
CA ARG A 58 -16.79 -5.16 -19.60
C ARG A 58 -16.79 -5.12 -18.06
N GLY A 59 -17.45 -6.08 -17.40
CA GLY A 59 -17.51 -6.19 -15.95
C GLY A 59 -16.57 -7.25 -15.36
N VAL A 60 -16.14 -7.02 -14.12
CA VAL A 60 -15.40 -7.97 -13.28
C VAL A 60 -16.32 -8.42 -12.15
N PRO A 61 -17.27 -9.35 -12.40
CA PRO A 61 -18.30 -9.69 -11.42
C PRO A 61 -17.68 -10.37 -10.19
N LYS A 62 -18.17 -10.02 -9.00
CA LYS A 62 -17.73 -10.65 -7.75
C LYS A 62 -18.01 -12.15 -7.82
N SER A 63 -16.94 -12.96 -7.80
CA SER A 63 -17.03 -14.41 -7.87
C SER A 63 -15.81 -15.05 -7.21
N LEU A 64 -15.92 -16.31 -6.81
CA LEU A 64 -14.78 -17.08 -6.27
C LEU A 64 -13.61 -17.15 -7.26
N LYS A 65 -13.92 -17.19 -8.56
CA LYS A 65 -12.91 -17.20 -9.63
C LYS A 65 -12.14 -15.89 -9.67
N VAL A 66 -12.85 -14.74 -9.67
CA VAL A 66 -12.24 -13.40 -9.65
C VAL A 66 -11.43 -13.20 -8.38
N LYS A 67 -11.98 -13.53 -7.21
CA LYS A 67 -11.25 -13.49 -5.93
C LYS A 67 -9.91 -14.24 -6.02
N ARG A 68 -9.94 -15.48 -6.51
CA ARG A 68 -8.74 -16.30 -6.68
C ARG A 68 -7.75 -15.70 -7.68
N TYR A 69 -8.23 -15.06 -8.75
CA TYR A 69 -7.36 -14.44 -9.75
C TYR A 69 -6.65 -13.22 -9.17
N ILE A 70 -7.40 -12.36 -8.47
CA ILE A 70 -6.88 -11.17 -7.78
C ILE A 70 -5.82 -11.56 -6.75
N ARG A 71 -6.09 -12.56 -5.88
CA ARG A 71 -5.07 -13.06 -4.94
C ARG A 71 -3.79 -13.56 -5.61
N LYS A 72 -3.90 -14.11 -6.82
CA LYS A 72 -2.76 -14.58 -7.62
C LYS A 72 -2.05 -13.46 -8.40
N GLY A 73 -2.61 -12.25 -8.41
CA GLY A 73 -2.06 -11.05 -9.05
C GLY A 73 -2.83 -10.62 -10.30
N ILE A 74 -3.06 -9.32 -10.38
CA ILE A 74 -3.58 -8.63 -11.56
C ILE A 74 -2.36 -8.14 -12.39
N PRO A 75 -2.28 -8.46 -13.70
CA PRO A 75 -1.28 -7.87 -14.59
C PRO A 75 -1.34 -6.34 -14.55
N ASN A 76 -0.19 -5.69 -14.63
CA ASN A 76 -0.08 -4.25 -14.42
C ASN A 76 -0.99 -3.46 -15.37
N GLU A 77 -1.05 -3.86 -16.64
CA GLU A 77 -1.88 -3.30 -17.69
C GLU A 77 -3.40 -3.42 -17.46
N HIS A 78 -3.82 -4.22 -16.47
CA HIS A 78 -5.22 -4.42 -16.12
C HIS A 78 -5.60 -3.87 -14.74
N ARG A 79 -4.62 -3.40 -13.94
CA ARG A 79 -4.89 -2.93 -12.57
C ARG A 79 -5.87 -1.78 -12.54
N ALA A 80 -5.65 -0.74 -13.35
CA ALA A 80 -6.53 0.43 -13.41
C ALA A 80 -8.01 0.04 -13.63
N LEU A 81 -8.28 -0.69 -14.72
CA LEU A 81 -9.61 -1.19 -15.05
C LEU A 81 -10.20 -2.05 -13.93
N VAL A 82 -9.44 -3.03 -13.43
CA VAL A 82 -9.97 -3.98 -12.46
C VAL A 82 -10.23 -3.29 -11.12
N TRP A 83 -9.33 -2.44 -10.64
CA TRP A 83 -9.50 -1.67 -9.41
C TRP A 83 -10.70 -0.74 -9.50
N MET A 84 -10.87 -0.03 -10.62
CA MET A 84 -12.02 0.85 -10.85
C MET A 84 -13.34 0.09 -10.72
N VAL A 85 -13.42 -1.09 -11.34
CA VAL A 85 -14.65 -1.91 -11.32
C VAL A 85 -14.90 -2.53 -9.94
N VAL A 86 -13.89 -3.17 -9.33
CA VAL A 86 -14.14 -3.97 -8.11
C VAL A 86 -14.33 -3.13 -6.85
N SER A 87 -13.75 -1.93 -6.82
CA SER A 87 -13.96 -0.94 -5.74
C SER A 87 -15.29 -0.18 -5.88
N GLY A 88 -15.94 -0.27 -7.05
CA GLY A 88 -17.12 0.53 -7.40
C GLY A 88 -16.79 1.97 -7.81
N ALA A 89 -15.51 2.37 -7.86
CA ALA A 89 -15.09 3.70 -8.31
C ALA A 89 -15.59 4.01 -9.74
N GLN A 90 -15.59 3.02 -10.65
CA GLN A 90 -16.13 3.20 -12.00
C GLN A 90 -17.59 3.67 -11.99
N SER A 91 -18.43 3.00 -11.19
CA SER A 91 -19.85 3.34 -11.09
C SER A 91 -20.06 4.73 -10.49
N HIS A 92 -19.25 5.12 -9.50
CA HIS A 92 -19.33 6.45 -8.89
C HIS A 92 -18.91 7.55 -9.87
N MET A 93 -17.83 7.32 -10.63
CA MET A 93 -17.38 8.24 -11.67
C MET A 93 -18.44 8.45 -12.75
N GLU A 94 -19.00 7.36 -13.28
CA GLU A 94 -20.02 7.42 -14.34
C GLU A 94 -21.32 8.12 -13.89
N GLN A 95 -21.67 8.00 -12.61
CA GLN A 95 -22.84 8.67 -12.04
C GLN A 95 -22.64 10.16 -11.77
N ASN A 96 -21.40 10.65 -11.79
CA ASN A 96 -21.05 12.02 -11.40
C ASN A 96 -20.23 12.74 -12.51
N PRO A 97 -20.78 12.85 -13.74
CA PRO A 97 -20.05 13.46 -14.85
C PRO A 97 -19.68 14.92 -14.57
N GLY A 98 -18.40 15.26 -14.79
CA GLY A 98 -17.86 16.60 -14.57
C GLY A 98 -17.69 16.98 -13.10
N TYR A 99 -17.93 16.07 -12.15
CA TYR A 99 -17.80 16.35 -10.72
C TYR A 99 -16.35 16.66 -10.32
N TYR A 100 -15.39 15.85 -10.79
CA TYR A 100 -13.96 16.08 -10.53
C TYR A 100 -13.51 17.47 -11.02
N GLN A 101 -13.92 17.85 -12.23
CA GLN A 101 -13.59 19.16 -12.80
C GLN A 101 -14.17 20.31 -11.97
N LYS A 102 -15.42 20.21 -11.51
CA LYS A 102 -16.04 21.20 -10.62
C LYS A 102 -15.28 21.37 -9.30
N LEU A 103 -14.74 20.28 -8.73
CA LEU A 103 -13.94 20.35 -7.50
C LEU A 103 -12.63 21.13 -7.69
N LEU A 104 -12.03 21.07 -8.88
CA LEU A 104 -10.81 21.83 -9.22
C LEU A 104 -11.07 23.31 -9.48
N GLU A 105 -12.26 23.65 -9.96
CA GLU A 105 -12.71 25.02 -10.25
C GLU A 105 -13.19 25.77 -8.99
N GLY A 106 -13.55 25.06 -7.93
CA GLY A 106 -14.02 25.65 -6.68
C GLY A 106 -12.96 26.48 -5.94
N ASP A 107 -13.43 27.32 -5.02
CA ASP A 107 -12.58 28.15 -4.17
C ASP A 107 -11.58 27.28 -3.39
N LYS A 108 -10.31 27.68 -3.46
CA LYS A 108 -9.22 26.92 -2.86
C LYS A 108 -9.06 27.31 -1.40
N ASN A 109 -9.20 26.34 -0.51
CA ASN A 109 -8.80 26.53 0.88
C ASN A 109 -7.26 26.66 0.96
N GLU A 110 -6.78 27.85 1.31
CA GLU A 110 -5.33 28.16 1.34
C GLU A 110 -4.56 27.21 2.28
N LYS A 111 -5.10 26.94 3.48
CA LYS A 111 -4.46 26.04 4.46
C LYS A 111 -4.31 24.62 3.93
N LEU A 112 -5.34 24.12 3.24
CA LEU A 112 -5.32 22.82 2.58
C LEU A 112 -4.21 22.79 1.50
N VAL A 113 -4.20 23.81 0.64
CA VAL A 113 -3.26 23.93 -0.48
C VAL A 113 -1.81 24.02 0.00
N ASP A 114 -1.52 24.78 1.05
CA ASP A 114 -0.16 24.94 1.56
C ASP A 114 0.36 23.64 2.20
N THR A 115 -0.52 22.91 2.89
CA THR A 115 -0.18 21.60 3.45
C THR A 115 0.15 20.60 2.33
N ILE A 116 -0.67 20.56 1.27
CA ILE A 116 -0.42 19.70 0.10
C ILE A 116 0.91 20.05 -0.57
N LYS A 117 1.17 21.34 -0.84
CA LYS A 117 2.41 21.79 -1.50
C LYS A 117 3.67 21.42 -0.70
N THR A 118 3.59 21.48 0.62
CA THR A 118 4.70 21.09 1.50
C THR A 118 5.04 19.62 1.30
N ASP A 119 4.03 18.75 1.24
CA ASP A 119 4.22 17.31 1.07
C ASP A 119 4.62 16.89 -0.34
N MET A 120 4.17 17.62 -1.34
CA MET A 120 4.55 17.36 -2.73
C MET A 120 6.06 17.41 -2.94
N ASN A 121 6.78 18.32 -2.28
CA ASN A 121 8.24 18.43 -2.42
C ASN A 121 8.99 17.19 -1.89
N ARG A 122 8.35 16.40 -1.01
CA ARG A 122 8.90 15.17 -0.43
C ARG A 122 8.24 13.89 -0.96
N THR A 123 7.33 13.99 -1.93
CA THR A 123 6.62 12.83 -2.49
C THR A 123 7.43 12.20 -3.61
N PHE A 124 7.91 10.97 -3.41
CA PHE A 124 8.66 10.17 -4.40
C PHE A 124 9.82 10.91 -5.08
N PRO A 125 10.80 11.43 -4.31
CA PRO A 125 11.95 12.16 -4.86
C PRO A 125 12.81 11.31 -5.82
N ASP A 126 12.78 10.00 -5.63
CA ASP A 126 13.45 8.96 -6.40
C ASP A 126 12.66 8.51 -7.65
N ASN A 127 11.41 8.93 -7.81
CA ASN A 127 10.62 8.61 -9.00
C ASN A 127 10.87 9.63 -10.13
N VAL A 128 11.30 9.13 -11.29
CA VAL A 128 11.70 9.96 -12.43
C VAL A 128 10.57 10.84 -12.98
N ARG A 129 9.29 10.48 -12.75
CA ARG A 129 8.12 11.23 -13.22
C ARG A 129 7.60 12.27 -12.22
N PHE A 130 8.03 12.20 -10.96
CA PHE A 130 7.66 13.16 -9.91
C PHE A 130 8.72 14.26 -9.73
N ARG A 131 9.80 14.24 -10.52
CA ARG A 131 10.80 15.31 -10.54
C ARG A 131 10.26 16.55 -11.24
N LYS A 132 10.63 17.74 -10.74
CA LYS A 132 10.26 19.02 -11.36
C LYS A 132 10.77 19.16 -12.80
N THR A 133 11.85 18.46 -13.14
CA THR A 133 12.47 18.44 -14.48
C THR A 133 11.90 17.38 -15.41
N ALA A 134 10.93 16.57 -14.98
CA ALA A 134 10.34 15.51 -15.78
C ALA A 134 9.42 16.06 -16.87
N ASP A 135 9.33 15.37 -18.01
CA ASP A 135 8.39 15.65 -19.09
C ASP A 135 7.70 14.35 -19.57
N PRO A 136 6.40 14.16 -19.31
CA PRO A 136 5.52 14.99 -18.48
C PRO A 136 5.79 14.79 -16.98
N CYS A 137 5.69 15.88 -16.20
CA CYS A 137 5.78 15.85 -14.73
C CYS A 137 4.43 15.57 -14.06
N LEU A 138 4.41 14.60 -13.14
CA LEU A 138 3.19 14.17 -12.43
C LEU A 138 2.85 15.02 -11.19
N GLN A 139 3.69 15.99 -10.81
CA GLN A 139 3.41 16.84 -9.63
C GLN A 139 2.10 17.62 -9.79
N LYS A 140 1.79 18.11 -10.99
CA LYS A 140 0.54 18.85 -11.23
C LYS A 140 -0.68 17.93 -11.10
N THR A 141 -0.62 16.72 -11.65
CA THR A 141 -1.66 15.70 -11.50
C THR A 141 -1.88 15.32 -10.05
N LEU A 142 -0.79 15.10 -9.29
CA LEU A 142 -0.87 14.82 -7.86
C LEU A 142 -1.52 15.96 -7.07
N TYR A 143 -1.10 17.20 -7.35
CA TYR A 143 -1.71 18.38 -6.74
C TYR A 143 -3.21 18.44 -6.99
N ASN A 144 -3.65 18.27 -8.24
CA ASN A 144 -5.05 18.34 -8.60
C ASN A 144 -5.87 17.27 -7.88
N VAL A 145 -5.41 16.01 -7.89
CA VAL A 145 -6.10 14.89 -7.23
C VAL A 145 -6.26 15.15 -5.72
N LEU A 146 -5.21 15.61 -5.04
CA LEU A 146 -5.25 15.87 -3.61
C LEU A 146 -6.13 17.07 -3.25
N VAL A 147 -6.09 18.15 -4.04
CA VAL A 147 -6.97 19.31 -3.83
C VAL A 147 -8.43 18.93 -4.04
N ALA A 148 -8.73 18.23 -5.15
CA ALA A 148 -10.08 17.75 -5.42
C ALA A 148 -10.59 16.85 -4.30
N TYR A 149 -9.75 15.94 -3.79
CA TYR A 149 -10.11 15.08 -2.66
C TYR A 149 -10.41 15.87 -1.38
N GLY A 150 -9.56 16.84 -1.02
CA GLY A 150 -9.79 17.67 0.15
C GLY A 150 -11.05 18.53 0.05
N HIS A 151 -11.45 18.96 -1.16
CA HIS A 151 -12.72 19.64 -1.40
C HIS A 151 -13.92 18.68 -1.38
N HIS A 152 -13.74 17.46 -1.90
CA HIS A 152 -14.76 16.42 -1.91
C HIS A 152 -15.16 15.99 -0.48
N ASN A 153 -14.17 15.81 0.39
CA ASN A 153 -14.36 15.35 1.76
C ASN A 153 -13.79 16.36 2.76
N GLN A 154 -14.52 17.45 3.00
CA GLN A 154 -14.06 18.58 3.80
C GLN A 154 -13.81 18.25 5.28
N SER A 155 -14.47 17.22 5.84
CA SER A 155 -14.25 16.80 7.23
C SER A 155 -12.90 16.12 7.44
N VAL A 156 -12.40 15.46 6.39
CA VAL A 156 -11.06 14.85 6.34
C VAL A 156 -10.03 15.84 5.81
N GLY A 157 -10.38 16.59 4.76
CA GLY A 157 -9.48 17.48 4.05
C GLY A 157 -8.28 16.72 3.47
N TYR A 158 -7.07 17.12 3.86
CA TYR A 158 -5.83 16.43 3.50
C TYR A 158 -5.09 15.99 4.76
N CYS A 159 -4.71 14.71 4.78
CA CYS A 159 -3.84 14.15 5.80
C CYS A 159 -2.53 13.69 5.16
N GLN A 160 -1.41 13.95 5.84
CA GLN A 160 -0.11 13.43 5.44
C GLN A 160 -0.17 11.90 5.28
N GLY A 161 0.36 11.39 4.18
CA GLY A 161 0.25 9.99 3.77
C GLY A 161 -0.61 9.81 2.52
N MET A 162 -1.63 10.66 2.34
CA MET A 162 -2.48 10.63 1.14
C MET A 162 -1.71 10.90 -0.15
N ASN A 163 -0.69 11.76 -0.10
CA ASN A 163 0.18 12.09 -1.23
C ASN A 163 0.85 10.85 -1.83
N PHE A 164 1.30 9.91 -0.99
CA PHE A 164 1.93 8.68 -1.45
C PHE A 164 0.90 7.76 -2.09
N ILE A 165 -0.28 7.64 -1.49
CA ILE A 165 -1.38 6.82 -2.01
C ILE A 165 -1.82 7.33 -3.38
N ALA A 166 -2.13 8.62 -3.47
CA ALA A 166 -2.54 9.28 -4.71
C ALA A 166 -1.45 9.13 -5.79
N GLY A 167 -0.17 9.29 -5.45
CA GLY A 167 0.91 9.13 -6.41
C GLY A 167 1.02 7.70 -6.96
N TYR A 168 0.85 6.65 -6.13
CA TYR A 168 0.78 5.27 -6.62
C TYR A 168 -0.44 5.04 -7.53
N LEU A 169 -1.61 5.58 -7.17
CA LEU A 169 -2.80 5.48 -8.02
C LEU A 169 -2.55 6.12 -9.38
N ILE A 170 -1.96 7.31 -9.44
CA ILE A 170 -1.61 8.02 -10.67
C ILE A 170 -0.64 7.22 -11.54
N LEU A 171 0.38 6.60 -10.95
CA LEU A 171 1.34 5.78 -11.71
C LEU A 171 0.68 4.58 -12.40
N ILE A 172 -0.35 3.99 -11.77
CA ILE A 172 -1.02 2.78 -12.25
C ILE A 172 -2.17 3.09 -13.21
N THR A 173 -3.02 4.06 -12.87
CA THR A 173 -4.15 4.45 -13.73
C THR A 173 -3.66 5.18 -14.97
N ARG A 174 -2.62 6.01 -14.84
CA ARG A 174 -2.21 6.99 -15.86
C ARG A 174 -3.39 7.87 -16.31
N ASN A 175 -4.35 8.07 -15.40
CA ASN A 175 -5.55 8.87 -15.60
C ASN A 175 -5.85 9.63 -14.30
N GLU A 176 -5.92 10.95 -14.40
CA GLU A 176 -6.06 11.85 -13.25
C GLU A 176 -7.40 11.65 -12.52
N GLU A 177 -8.52 11.63 -13.24
CA GLU A 177 -9.85 11.50 -12.64
C GLU A 177 -10.09 10.09 -12.08
N GLU A 178 -9.63 9.04 -12.78
CA GLU A 178 -9.70 7.67 -12.23
C GLU A 178 -8.91 7.54 -10.92
N SER A 179 -7.77 8.24 -10.81
CA SER A 179 -6.98 8.25 -9.57
C SER A 179 -7.73 8.89 -8.42
N PHE A 180 -8.47 9.98 -8.68
CA PHE A 180 -9.34 10.61 -7.70
C PHE A 180 -10.44 9.65 -7.22
N TRP A 181 -11.14 8.97 -8.13
CA TRP A 181 -12.22 8.05 -7.76
C TRP A 181 -11.74 6.79 -7.04
N LEU A 182 -10.53 6.30 -7.36
CA LEU A 182 -9.89 5.23 -6.58
C LEU A 182 -9.46 5.70 -5.19
N LEU A 183 -8.98 6.94 -5.07
CA LEU A 183 -8.64 7.54 -3.77
C LEU A 183 -9.90 7.67 -2.89
N ASP A 184 -11.02 8.13 -3.47
CA ASP A 184 -12.34 8.12 -2.82
C ASP A 184 -12.75 6.73 -2.37
N ALA A 185 -12.68 5.73 -3.26
CA ALA A 185 -13.05 4.38 -2.90
C ALA A 185 -12.19 3.84 -1.74
N LEU A 186 -10.88 4.11 -1.78
CA LEU A 186 -9.93 3.59 -0.81
C LEU A 186 -10.11 4.25 0.56
N ILE A 187 -10.08 5.59 0.60
CA ILE A 187 -10.11 6.36 1.85
C ILE A 187 -11.55 6.52 2.38
N GLY A 188 -12.51 6.79 1.50
CA GLY A 188 -13.89 7.08 1.89
C GLY A 188 -14.74 5.85 2.18
N ARG A 189 -14.38 4.67 1.65
CA ARG A 189 -15.26 3.48 1.71
C ARG A 189 -14.57 2.18 2.14
N ILE A 190 -13.32 1.93 1.75
CA ILE A 190 -12.64 0.65 2.02
C ILE A 190 -11.92 0.66 3.37
N LEU A 191 -11.22 1.75 3.66
CA LEU A 191 -10.55 1.96 4.93
C LEU A 191 -11.55 2.46 5.97
N PRO A 192 -11.31 2.17 7.26
CA PRO A 192 -11.91 2.95 8.34
C PRO A 192 -11.49 4.43 8.26
N ASP A 193 -11.97 5.23 9.21
CA ASP A 193 -11.68 6.65 9.40
C ASP A 193 -10.21 6.91 9.80
N TYR A 194 -9.25 6.45 8.99
CA TYR A 194 -7.81 6.56 9.20
C TYR A 194 -7.30 8.00 9.16
N TYR A 195 -7.92 8.80 8.30
CA TYR A 195 -7.49 10.15 7.98
C TYR A 195 -8.41 11.22 8.56
N SER A 196 -9.27 10.86 9.52
CA SER A 196 -9.96 11.88 10.32
C SER A 196 -8.93 12.75 11.06
N PRO A 197 -9.29 13.98 11.48
CA PRO A 197 -8.36 14.86 12.20
C PRO A 197 -7.70 14.20 13.42
N GLU A 198 -8.44 13.38 14.17
CA GLU A 198 -7.95 12.65 15.35
C GLU A 198 -7.29 11.30 15.00
N MET A 199 -7.39 10.87 13.73
CA MET A 199 -6.95 9.58 13.19
C MET A 199 -7.49 8.38 13.98
N MET A 200 -8.74 8.45 14.42
CA MET A 200 -9.32 7.45 15.33
C MET A 200 -9.36 6.05 14.71
N GLY A 201 -9.75 5.94 13.44
CA GLY A 201 -9.76 4.65 12.75
C GLY A 201 -8.38 4.04 12.60
N LEU A 202 -7.36 4.88 12.37
CA LEU A 202 -5.96 4.45 12.21
C LEU A 202 -5.42 3.89 13.53
N LYS A 203 -5.56 4.66 14.62
CA LYS A 203 -5.14 4.24 15.97
C LYS A 203 -5.87 2.97 16.39
N THR A 204 -7.19 2.91 16.13
CA THR A 204 -7.99 1.72 16.43
C THR A 204 -7.42 0.49 15.72
N ASP A 205 -7.17 0.56 14.41
CA ASP A 205 -6.66 -0.61 13.67
C ASP A 205 -5.21 -0.98 14.05
N GLN A 206 -4.41 -0.03 14.53
CA GLN A 206 -3.08 -0.32 15.09
C GLN A 206 -3.17 -1.09 16.42
N GLU A 207 -4.10 -0.72 17.30
CA GLU A 207 -4.35 -1.48 18.54
C GLU A 207 -5.00 -2.84 18.26
N VAL A 208 -5.89 -2.93 17.26
CA VAL A 208 -6.45 -4.21 16.80
C VAL A 208 -5.34 -5.14 16.31
N LEU A 209 -4.29 -4.62 15.65
CA LEU A 209 -3.13 -5.44 15.32
C LEU A 209 -2.47 -5.99 16.58
N GLY A 210 -2.29 -5.18 17.62
CA GLY A 210 -1.75 -5.62 18.90
C GLY A 210 -2.54 -6.79 19.50
N GLU A 211 -3.87 -6.67 19.54
CA GLU A 211 -4.76 -7.75 20.00
C GLU A 211 -4.64 -9.00 19.12
N LEU A 212 -4.57 -8.84 17.79
CA LEU A 212 -4.39 -9.97 16.89
C LEU A 212 -3.02 -10.63 17.06
N VAL A 213 -1.96 -9.87 17.33
CA VAL A 213 -0.62 -10.42 17.64
C VAL A 213 -0.69 -11.19 18.96
N LYS A 214 -1.35 -10.67 19.99
CA LYS A 214 -1.58 -11.38 21.25
C LYS A 214 -2.29 -12.71 21.05
N MET A 215 -3.28 -12.76 20.17
CA MET A 215 -4.02 -13.99 19.86
C MET A 215 -3.23 -14.99 19.00
N LYS A 216 -2.32 -14.54 18.12
CA LYS A 216 -1.74 -15.36 17.05
C LYS A 216 -0.24 -15.61 17.18
N VAL A 217 0.47 -14.74 17.89
CA VAL A 217 1.92 -14.71 18.08
C VAL A 217 2.22 -14.21 19.51
N PRO A 218 1.70 -14.89 20.56
CA PRO A 218 1.67 -14.37 21.94
C PRO A 218 3.05 -14.02 22.50
N ALA A 219 4.09 -14.80 22.16
CA ALA A 219 5.46 -14.50 22.60
C ALA A 219 5.96 -13.13 22.12
N VAL A 220 5.57 -12.71 20.91
CA VAL A 220 5.92 -11.38 20.40
C VAL A 220 5.10 -10.32 21.13
N ALA A 221 3.82 -10.55 21.41
CA ALA A 221 3.02 -9.62 22.20
C ALA A 221 3.61 -9.40 23.60
N GLU A 222 4.04 -10.46 24.27
CA GLU A 222 4.70 -10.38 25.58
C GLU A 222 5.99 -9.58 25.52
N LEU A 223 6.82 -9.76 24.47
CA LEU A 223 8.00 -8.95 24.24
C LEU A 223 7.63 -7.46 24.08
N MET A 224 6.61 -7.15 23.28
CA MET A 224 6.14 -5.77 23.08
C MET A 224 5.64 -5.15 24.38
N GLU A 225 4.83 -5.88 25.16
CA GLU A 225 4.31 -5.44 26.46
C GLU A 225 5.45 -5.21 27.46
N LYS A 226 6.41 -6.14 27.55
CA LYS A 226 7.59 -6.05 28.44
C LYS A 226 8.41 -4.78 28.19
N HIS A 227 8.54 -4.37 26.93
CA HIS A 227 9.33 -3.19 26.54
C HIS A 227 8.49 -1.93 26.32
N GLY A 228 7.20 -1.95 26.68
CA GLY A 228 6.31 -0.78 26.57
C GLY A 228 6.12 -0.28 25.13
N ILE A 229 6.15 -1.19 24.15
CA ILE A 229 6.04 -0.84 22.73
C ILE A 229 4.61 -0.41 22.41
N MET A 230 4.48 0.79 21.84
CA MET A 230 3.21 1.29 21.31
C MET A 230 3.04 0.89 19.85
N TRP A 231 2.04 0.07 19.54
CA TRP A 231 1.72 -0.34 18.17
C TRP A 231 1.44 0.86 17.26
N THR A 232 0.76 1.88 17.79
CA THR A 232 0.47 3.13 17.08
C THR A 232 1.70 3.86 16.54
N LEU A 233 2.85 3.70 17.20
CA LEU A 233 4.13 4.26 16.76
C LEU A 233 4.87 3.28 15.84
N LEU A 234 5.02 2.02 16.28
CA LEU A 234 5.87 1.03 15.62
C LEU A 234 5.42 0.72 14.18
N VAL A 235 4.11 0.58 13.96
CA VAL A 235 3.56 0.20 12.65
C VAL A 235 2.85 1.37 11.95
N SER A 236 3.11 2.61 12.37
CA SER A 236 2.42 3.81 11.88
C SER A 236 2.35 3.87 10.34
N ARG A 237 3.53 3.75 9.71
CA ARG A 237 3.66 3.79 8.24
C ARG A 237 3.07 2.60 7.50
N TRP A 238 2.94 1.44 8.15
CA TRP A 238 2.33 0.26 7.52
C TRP A 238 0.85 0.54 7.20
N PHE A 239 0.16 1.28 8.09
CA PHE A 239 -1.27 1.55 7.99
C PHE A 239 -1.55 2.87 7.27
N ILE A 240 -0.92 3.98 7.66
CA ILE A 240 -1.24 5.31 7.11
C ILE A 240 -0.84 5.47 5.63
N CYS A 241 0.23 4.80 5.20
CA CYS A 241 0.70 4.80 3.81
C CYS A 241 0.43 3.46 3.10
N LEU A 242 -0.32 2.54 3.72
CA LEU A 242 -0.68 1.23 3.14
C LEU A 242 0.55 0.47 2.60
N PHE A 243 1.61 0.42 3.40
CA PHE A 243 2.92 -0.20 3.12
C PHE A 243 3.78 0.45 2.03
N ILE A 244 3.38 1.59 1.46
CA ILE A 244 4.26 2.40 0.59
C ILE A 244 5.49 2.84 1.40
N ASP A 245 6.65 2.81 0.75
CA ASP A 245 8.00 3.06 1.33
C ASP A 245 8.42 2.08 2.43
N ILE A 246 7.62 1.02 2.65
CA ILE A 246 7.92 -0.05 3.61
C ILE A 246 8.22 -1.36 2.89
N LEU A 247 7.44 -1.69 1.85
CA LEU A 247 7.61 -2.90 1.05
C LEU A 247 7.93 -2.56 -0.42
N PRO A 248 8.53 -3.48 -1.18
CA PRO A 248 8.78 -3.27 -2.61
C PRO A 248 7.51 -2.93 -3.41
N VAL A 249 7.64 -2.05 -4.41
CA VAL A 249 6.50 -1.51 -5.19
C VAL A 249 5.58 -2.62 -5.71
N GLU A 250 6.13 -3.64 -6.35
CA GLU A 250 5.35 -4.77 -6.87
C GLU A 250 4.55 -5.49 -5.76
N THR A 251 5.13 -5.63 -4.57
CA THR A 251 4.47 -6.25 -3.41
C THR A 251 3.34 -5.38 -2.90
N VAL A 252 3.53 -4.07 -2.79
CA VAL A 252 2.47 -3.12 -2.41
C VAL A 252 1.30 -3.19 -3.39
N LEU A 253 1.56 -3.20 -4.70
CA LEU A 253 0.52 -3.28 -5.71
C LEU A 253 -0.26 -4.61 -5.63
N ARG A 254 0.42 -5.72 -5.34
CA ARG A 254 -0.22 -7.02 -5.10
C ARG A 254 -1.06 -7.05 -3.82
N ILE A 255 -0.67 -6.32 -2.79
CA ILE A 255 -1.49 -6.10 -1.58
C ILE A 255 -2.74 -5.30 -1.96
N TRP A 256 -2.57 -4.24 -2.75
CA TRP A 256 -3.65 -3.35 -3.18
C TRP A 256 -4.67 -4.04 -4.09
N ASP A 257 -4.23 -4.95 -4.97
CA ASP A 257 -5.11 -5.84 -5.73
C ASP A 257 -6.16 -6.49 -4.80
N CYS A 258 -5.70 -7.01 -3.65
CA CYS A 258 -6.56 -7.65 -2.68
C CYS A 258 -7.32 -6.65 -1.79
N LEU A 259 -6.72 -5.51 -1.46
CA LEU A 259 -7.33 -4.46 -0.64
C LEU A 259 -8.58 -3.88 -1.32
N PHE A 260 -8.50 -3.55 -2.61
CA PHE A 260 -9.64 -3.05 -3.40
C PHE A 260 -10.78 -4.07 -3.53
N TYR A 261 -10.47 -5.36 -3.43
CA TYR A 261 -11.46 -6.43 -3.62
C TYR A 261 -12.03 -7.01 -2.31
N GLU A 262 -11.19 -7.18 -1.28
CA GLU A 262 -11.55 -7.86 -0.02
C GLU A 262 -11.56 -6.94 1.20
N GLY A 263 -11.18 -5.68 1.05
CA GLY A 263 -11.26 -4.65 2.08
C GLY A 263 -10.09 -4.63 3.06
N SER A 264 -10.20 -3.76 4.08
CA SER A 264 -9.14 -3.42 5.03
C SER A 264 -8.55 -4.60 5.82
N LYS A 265 -9.23 -5.76 5.91
CA LYS A 265 -8.64 -7.00 6.48
C LYS A 265 -7.31 -7.42 5.86
N ILE A 266 -7.04 -7.03 4.62
CA ILE A 266 -5.80 -7.37 3.95
C ILE A 266 -4.60 -6.73 4.67
N ILE A 267 -4.75 -5.53 5.24
CA ILE A 267 -3.69 -4.84 5.99
C ILE A 267 -3.25 -5.69 7.18
N PHE A 268 -4.20 -6.20 7.97
CA PHE A 268 -3.92 -7.10 9.09
C PHE A 268 -3.27 -8.41 8.67
N ARG A 269 -3.67 -8.98 7.52
CA ARG A 269 -3.04 -10.21 7.01
C ARG A 269 -1.56 -10.00 6.68
N VAL A 270 -1.25 -8.88 6.02
CA VAL A 270 0.12 -8.51 5.68
C VAL A 270 0.94 -8.29 6.96
N ALA A 271 0.44 -7.47 7.89
CA ALA A 271 1.13 -7.17 9.14
C ALA A 271 1.38 -8.43 9.99
N LEU A 272 0.36 -9.28 10.18
CA LEU A 272 0.50 -10.54 10.92
C LEU A 272 1.48 -11.50 10.24
N THR A 273 1.51 -11.55 8.90
CA THR A 273 2.48 -12.38 8.18
C THR A 273 3.89 -11.89 8.38
N LEU A 274 4.15 -10.58 8.27
CA LEU A 274 5.49 -10.03 8.51
C LEU A 274 6.00 -10.40 9.92
N ILE A 275 5.15 -10.21 10.93
CA ILE A 275 5.48 -10.51 12.33
C ILE A 275 5.65 -12.01 12.56
N LYS A 276 4.69 -12.83 12.11
CA LYS A 276 4.70 -14.27 12.37
C LYS A 276 5.82 -14.99 11.64
N HIS A 277 6.09 -14.60 10.38
CA HIS A 277 7.15 -15.21 9.59
C HIS A 277 8.53 -15.00 10.23
N HIS A 278 8.74 -13.82 10.84
CA HIS A 278 10.00 -13.44 11.47
C HIS A 278 9.96 -13.52 13.00
N GLN A 279 9.04 -14.31 13.57
CA GLN A 279 8.84 -14.38 15.02
C GLN A 279 10.16 -14.68 15.76
N ALA A 280 10.93 -15.68 15.30
CA ALA A 280 12.20 -16.05 15.95
C ALA A 280 13.19 -14.87 16.00
N PHE A 281 13.35 -14.19 14.86
CA PHE A 281 14.24 -13.03 14.72
C PHE A 281 13.80 -11.83 15.58
N ILE A 282 12.49 -11.59 15.70
CA ILE A 282 11.95 -10.52 16.56
C ILE A 282 12.21 -10.85 18.04
N LEU A 283 12.07 -12.12 18.44
CA LEU A 283 12.26 -12.56 19.84
C LEU A 283 13.71 -12.51 20.32
N GLU A 284 14.68 -12.36 19.41
CA GLU A 284 16.07 -12.09 19.76
C GLU A 284 16.29 -10.67 20.30
N ALA A 285 15.32 -9.77 20.12
CA ALA A 285 15.48 -8.38 20.51
C ALA A 285 15.53 -8.22 22.04
N THR A 286 16.45 -7.38 22.52
CA THR A 286 16.71 -7.24 23.97
C THR A 286 16.23 -5.92 24.57
N ASN A 287 15.92 -4.93 23.72
CA ASN A 287 15.54 -3.59 24.13
C ASN A 287 14.67 -2.89 23.07
N PHE A 288 14.13 -1.72 23.42
CA PHE A 288 13.21 -0.97 22.55
C PHE A 288 13.82 -0.58 21.18
N PRO A 289 15.05 0.00 21.10
CA PRO A 289 15.69 0.27 19.82
C PRO A 289 15.86 -0.96 18.93
N ASP A 290 16.30 -2.08 19.52
CA ASP A 290 16.50 -3.34 18.82
C ASP A 290 15.18 -3.89 18.23
N ILE A 291 14.08 -3.83 19.00
CA ILE A 291 12.74 -4.17 18.49
C ILE A 291 12.37 -3.31 17.28
N CYS A 292 12.58 -1.99 17.36
CA CYS A 292 12.31 -1.07 16.26
C CYS A 292 13.13 -1.41 15.01
N ASP A 293 14.41 -1.76 15.18
CA ASP A 293 15.29 -2.10 14.06
C ASP A 293 14.92 -3.46 13.46
N ARG A 294 14.61 -4.46 14.27
CA ARG A 294 14.06 -5.74 13.79
C ARG A 294 12.81 -5.52 12.94
N PHE A 295 11.87 -4.67 13.37
CA PHE A 295 10.67 -4.34 12.60
C PHE A 295 10.95 -3.61 11.26
N LYS A 296 12.06 -2.86 11.16
CA LYS A 296 12.51 -2.30 9.87
C LYS A 296 13.15 -3.35 8.98
N GLU A 297 13.82 -4.35 9.55
CA GLU A 297 14.51 -5.40 8.78
C GLU A 297 13.54 -6.46 8.23
N ILE A 298 12.46 -6.81 8.94
CA ILE A 298 11.47 -7.79 8.45
C ILE A 298 10.68 -7.31 7.22
N THR A 299 10.76 -6.03 6.89
CA THR A 299 10.14 -5.43 5.69
C THR A 299 11.11 -5.35 4.52
N LYS A 300 12.28 -6.00 4.61
CA LYS A 300 13.31 -6.05 3.59
C LYS A 300 13.63 -7.51 3.22
N GLY A 301 14.48 -7.66 2.19
CA GLY A 301 15.03 -8.96 1.80
C GLY A 301 14.12 -9.80 0.90
N PRO A 302 14.53 -11.04 0.60
CA PRO A 302 13.89 -11.87 -0.43
C PRO A 302 12.43 -12.18 -0.13
N PHE A 303 12.05 -12.35 1.13
CA PHE A 303 10.68 -12.72 1.52
C PHE A 303 9.63 -11.72 1.01
N VAL A 304 9.90 -10.42 1.16
CA VAL A 304 8.98 -9.36 0.71
C VAL A 304 9.19 -8.97 -0.75
N THR A 305 10.37 -9.25 -1.34
CA THR A 305 10.64 -9.05 -2.77
C THR A 305 9.95 -10.11 -3.63
N GLU A 306 9.89 -11.36 -3.14
CA GLU A 306 9.17 -12.47 -3.79
C GLU A 306 7.65 -12.34 -3.60
N CYS A 307 7.07 -11.29 -4.17
CA CYS A 307 5.68 -10.88 -3.98
C CYS A 307 4.66 -12.00 -4.20
N HIS A 308 4.91 -12.95 -5.11
CA HIS A 308 3.98 -14.07 -5.31
C HIS A 308 3.94 -15.02 -4.12
N THR A 309 5.10 -15.44 -3.62
CA THR A 309 5.24 -16.30 -2.45
C THR A 309 4.73 -15.58 -1.21
N PHE A 310 5.13 -14.32 -1.03
CA PHE A 310 4.65 -13.46 0.05
C PHE A 310 3.12 -13.41 0.10
N MET A 311 2.47 -13.12 -1.03
CA MET A 311 1.01 -13.06 -1.10
C MET A 311 0.34 -14.42 -0.85
N GLN A 312 0.98 -15.54 -1.16
CA GLN A 312 0.45 -16.85 -0.74
C GLN A 312 0.52 -17.02 0.79
N LYS A 313 1.60 -16.54 1.43
CA LYS A 313 1.77 -16.57 2.88
C LYS A 313 0.74 -15.71 3.61
N ILE A 314 0.38 -14.51 3.13
CA ILE A 314 -0.64 -13.66 3.80
C ILE A 314 -2.03 -14.33 3.92
N PHE A 315 -2.33 -15.30 3.04
CA PHE A 315 -3.58 -16.04 3.07
C PHE A 315 -3.48 -17.38 3.83
N THR A 316 -2.29 -17.81 4.24
CA THR A 316 -2.06 -19.11 4.88
C THR A 316 -1.48 -18.98 6.29
N GLU A 317 -0.40 -18.23 6.49
CA GLU A 317 0.34 -18.17 7.77
C GLU A 317 -0.44 -17.55 8.94
N PRO A 318 -1.18 -16.43 8.78
CA PRO A 318 -2.01 -15.89 9.87
C PRO A 318 -3.20 -16.79 10.21
N GLY A 319 -3.51 -17.75 9.33
CA GLY A 319 -4.67 -18.62 9.42
C GLY A 319 -6.00 -17.89 9.18
N SER A 320 -7.03 -18.37 9.87
CA SER A 320 -8.37 -17.76 9.81
C SER A 320 -8.36 -16.37 10.44
N LEU A 321 -8.87 -15.40 9.67
CA LEU A 321 -9.09 -14.01 10.07
C LEU A 321 -10.43 -13.55 9.47
N ARG A 322 -11.49 -13.65 10.29
CA ARG A 322 -12.87 -13.30 9.94
C ARG A 322 -13.08 -11.80 10.16
N MET A 323 -13.87 -11.16 9.29
CA MET A 323 -14.19 -9.72 9.44
C MET A 323 -14.89 -9.44 10.76
N ALA A 324 -15.86 -10.27 11.16
CA ALA A 324 -16.56 -10.13 12.44
C ALA A 324 -15.62 -10.11 13.67
N THR A 325 -14.49 -10.81 13.62
CA THR A 325 -13.49 -10.75 14.70
C THR A 325 -12.78 -9.40 14.71
N ILE A 326 -12.41 -8.87 13.54
CA ILE A 326 -11.78 -7.55 13.41
C ILE A 326 -12.75 -6.46 13.85
N GLU A 327 -14.02 -6.53 13.44
CA GLU A 327 -15.07 -5.57 13.80
C GLU A 327 -15.29 -5.53 15.32
N LYS A 328 -15.39 -6.69 15.98
CA LYS A 328 -15.50 -6.76 17.44
C LYS A 328 -14.27 -6.16 18.16
N LEU A 329 -13.07 -6.43 17.64
CA LEU A 329 -11.85 -5.85 18.18
C LEU A 329 -11.83 -4.33 17.97
N ARG A 330 -12.26 -3.84 16.81
CA ARG A 330 -12.38 -2.39 16.53
C ARG A 330 -13.30 -1.70 17.53
N GLU A 331 -14.46 -2.28 17.84
CA GLU A 331 -15.37 -1.74 18.85
C GLU A 331 -14.69 -1.62 20.22
N THR A 332 -14.00 -2.68 20.64
CA THR A 332 -13.32 -2.74 21.95
C THR A 332 -12.15 -1.75 22.02
N CYS A 333 -11.25 -1.79 21.02
CA CYS A 333 -10.08 -0.91 20.95
C CYS A 333 -10.49 0.56 20.84
N ARG A 334 -11.52 0.88 20.05
CA ARG A 334 -12.02 2.26 19.91
C ARG A 334 -12.60 2.78 21.22
N ALA A 335 -13.37 1.97 21.94
CA ALA A 335 -13.91 2.35 23.25
C ALA A 335 -12.77 2.64 24.25
N ASN A 336 -11.72 1.80 24.27
CA ASN A 336 -10.57 2.00 25.14
C ASN A 336 -9.79 3.28 24.82
N LEU A 337 -9.58 3.59 23.53
CA LEU A 337 -8.90 4.82 23.10
C LEU A 337 -9.69 6.09 23.50
N ILE A 338 -11.02 6.05 23.37
CA ILE A 338 -11.88 7.17 23.80
C ILE A 338 -11.82 7.34 25.32
N ALA A 339 -11.79 6.25 26.10
CA ALA A 339 -11.71 6.33 27.56
C ALA A 339 -10.36 6.85 28.09
N GLN A 340 -9.31 6.84 27.25
CA GLN A 340 -7.97 7.36 27.57
C GLN A 340 -7.77 8.83 27.15
N THR A 341 -8.73 9.40 26.40
CA THR A 341 -8.73 10.80 25.94
C THR A 341 -9.56 11.63 26.91
#